data_AF-A0A349BR89-F1
#
_entry.id   AF-A0A349BR89-F1
#
_cell.length_a   1.000
_cell.length_b   1.000
_cell.length_c   1.000
_cell.angle_alpha   90.00
_cell.angle_beta   90.00
_cell.angle_gamma   90.00
#
_symmetry.space_group_name_H-M   'P 1'
#
loop_
_entity.id
_entity.type
_entity.pdbx_description
1 polymer ?
#
loop_
_entity_poly.entity_id
_entity_poly.type
_entity_poly.pdbx_seq_one_letter_code
_entity_poly.pdbx_strand_id
1 'polypeptide(L)' 'MYESGIKISNEEMERINIRLHRVHPKWNYTISPRNLSEK' A
#
# COMPACT_ATOMS: atom_id res chain seq x y z
N MET A 1 20.99 1.81 -2.36
CA MET A 1 20.40 2.77 -1.40
C MET A 1 18.93 2.91 -1.73
N TYR A 2 18.05 2.90 -0.73
CA TYR A 2 16.65 3.22 -0.94
C TYR A 2 16.46 4.72 -0.74
N GLU A 3 15.81 5.38 -1.68
CA GLU A 3 15.42 6.77 -1.51
C GLU A 3 14.44 6.86 -0.34
N SER A 4 14.79 7.70 0.63
CA SER A 4 13.97 7.98 1.80
C SER A 4 13.54 9.45 1.75
N GLY A 5 12.39 9.77 2.34
CA GLY A 5 11.82 11.13 2.31
C GLY A 5 10.75 11.36 1.23
N ILE A 6 10.41 10.35 0.43
CA ILE A 6 9.28 10.42 -0.50
C ILE A 6 7.99 10.31 0.32
N LYS A 7 7.33 11.44 0.56
CA LYS A 7 6.02 11.48 1.21
C LYS A 7 4.94 11.38 0.15
N ILE A 8 4.16 10.31 0.20
CA ILE A 8 2.97 10.14 -0.63
C ILE A 8 1.76 10.74 0.06
N SER A 9 0.85 11.31 -0.73
CA SER A 9 -0.40 11.90 -0.24
C SER A 9 -1.33 10.82 0.33
N ASN A 10 -2.25 11.20 1.21
CA ASN A 10 -3.24 10.27 1.77
C ASN A 10 -4.08 9.60 0.67
N GLU A 11 -4.46 10.34 -0.37
CA GLU A 11 -5.19 9.83 -1.53
C GLU A 11 -4.41 8.73 -2.28
N GLU A 12 -3.08 8.83 -2.29
CA GLU A 12 -2.23 7.82 -2.93
C GLU A 12 -2.02 6.61 -2.02
N MET A 13 -1.97 6.81 -0.70
CA MET A 13 -2.01 5.73 0.29
C MET A 13 -3.30 4.91 0.19
N GLU A 14 -4.45 5.56 0.00
CA GLU A 14 -5.75 4.88 -0.15
C GLU A 14 -5.84 4.06 -1.45
N ARG A 15 -5.12 4.46 -2.50
CA ARG A 15 -5.00 3.68 -3.75
C ARG A 15 -4.11 2.45 -3.61
N ILE A 16 -3.40 2.27 -2.48
CA ILE A 16 -2.65 1.03 -2.24
C ILE A 16 -3.65 -0.09 -1.97
N ASN A 17 -3.52 -1.20 -2.70
CA ASN A 17 -4.31 -2.40 -2.46
C ASN A 17 -3.80 -3.15 -1.21
N ILE A 18 -4.14 -2.63 -0.03
CA ILE A 18 -3.77 -3.20 1.27
C ILE A 18 -4.96 -3.97 1.84
N ARG A 19 -4.77 -5.27 2.05
CA ARG A 19 -5.74 -6.13 2.74
C ARG A 19 -5.27 -6.38 4.17
N LEU A 20 -6.04 -5.91 5.15
CA LEU A 20 -5.79 -6.15 6.57
C LEU A 20 -6.26 -7.56 6.96
N HIS A 21 -5.48 -8.26 7.76
CA HIS A 21 -5.87 -9.58 8.30
C HIS A 21 -6.59 -9.45 9.63
N ARG A 22 -7.39 -10.47 9.99
CA ARG A 22 -8.18 -10.48 11.25
C ARG A 22 -7.31 -10.50 12.50
N VAL A 23 -6.12 -11.12 12.42
CA VAL A 23 -5.17 -11.20 13.53
C VAL A 23 -4.17 -10.06 13.40
N HIS A 24 -4.26 -9.07 14.29
CA HIS A 24 -3.42 -7.87 14.31
C HIS A 24 -3.38 -7.11 12.97
N PRO A 25 -4.51 -6.53 12.52
CA PRO A 25 -4.62 -5.85 11.21
C PRO A 25 -3.58 -4.74 11.00
N LYS A 26 -3.14 -4.07 12.07
CA LYS A 26 -2.10 -3.02 12.01
C LYS A 26 -0.71 -3.52 11.60
N TRP A 27 -0.44 -4.80 11.80
CA TRP A 27 0.88 -5.42 11.58
C TRP A 27 0.82 -6.50 10.51
N ASN A 28 -0.32 -7.18 10.41
CA ASN A 28 -0.56 -8.25 9.46
C ASN A 28 -1.49 -7.75 8.36
N TYR A 29 -0.85 -7.40 7.24
CA TYR A 29 -1.54 -6.96 6.04
C TYR A 29 -0.82 -7.51 4.82
N THR A 30 -1.57 -7.64 3.73
CA THR A 30 -1.05 -8.03 2.43
C THR A 30 -1.16 -6.84 1.51
N ILE A 31 -0.02 -6.40 0.97
CA ILE A 31 0.02 -5.41 -0.11
C ILE A 31 0.03 -6.18 -1.42
N SER A 32 -0.97 -5.94 -2.26
CA SER A 32 -1.04 -6.50 -3.60
C SER A 32 -0.63 -5.46 -4.64
N PRO A 33 -0.13 -5.88 -5.82
CA PRO A 33 0.14 -4.98 -6.91
C PRO A 33 -1.09 -4.14 -7.21
N ARG A 34 -0.89 -2.84 -7.43
CA ARG A 34 -1.93 -2.03 -8.04
C ARG A 34 -2.15 -2.60 -9.44
N ASN A 35 -3.40 -2.87 -9.80
CA ASN A 35 -3.74 -3.23 -11.18
C ASN A 35 -3.50 -1.98 -12.04
N LEU A 36 -2.25 -1.76 -12.43
CA LEU A 36 -1.85 -0.87 -13.51
C LEU A 36 -2.26 -1.55 -14.81
N SER A 37 -3.57 -1.75 -14.98
CA SER A 37 -4.15 -2.01 -16.30
C SER A 37 -4.28 -0.66 -17.00
N GLU A 38 -3.14 -0.03 -17.28
CA GLU A 38 -3.05 0.98 -18.32
C GLU A 38 -2.56 0.23 -19.56
N LYS A 39 -3.50 -0.03 -20.46
CA LYS A 39 -3.23 -0.45 -21.83
C LYS A 39 -3.42 0.77 -22.73
#